data_AF-A0A373DC60-F1
#
_entry.id   AF-A0A373DC60-F1
#
_cell.length_a   1.000
_cell.length_b   1.000
_cell.length_c   1.000
_cell.angle_alpha   90.00
_cell.angle_beta   90.00
_cell.angle_gamma   90.00
#
_symmetry.space_group_name_H-M   'P 1'
#
loop_
_entity.id
_entity.type
_entity.pdbx_description
1 polymer ?
#
loop_
_entity_poly.entity_id
_entity_poly.type
_entity_poly.pdbx_seq_one_letter_code
_entity_poly.pdbx_strand_id
1 'polypeptide(L)'
;MFITSIVTEQCIVVKVNHETSARSTSSPLWRRAIAEFLGTGLLVTVVVGSGIAAQQLSPDDVGLQLLENSLATALGLTVLILIFQPVSGAHFNPVVTLADRLLGTRHRPTEITAYLVAQIAGGIGGAVLANLMFDAPTTIATTDRFSAGHLLGDVVATAGLVLLIFALARTGRSALVAPA
;
A
#
# COMPACT_ATOMS: atom_id res chain seq x y z
N MET A 1 -25.26 -1.42 39.04
CA MET A 1 -24.07 -2.29 39.09
C MET A 1 -24.33 -3.55 38.27
N PHE A 2 -24.52 -3.41 36.95
CA PHE A 2 -24.87 -4.52 36.04
C PHE A 2 -24.14 -4.45 34.70
N ILE A 3 -23.54 -3.29 34.36
CA ILE A 3 -22.78 -3.12 33.10
C ILE A 3 -21.33 -3.62 33.23
N THR A 4 -20.71 -3.51 34.41
CA THR A 4 -19.33 -4.01 34.64
C THR A 4 -19.23 -5.54 34.66
N SER A 5 -20.33 -6.25 34.97
CA SER A 5 -20.37 -7.72 34.94
C SER A 5 -20.42 -8.28 33.52
N ILE A 6 -21.12 -7.61 32.61
CA ILE A 6 -21.23 -8.01 31.18
C ILE A 6 -19.87 -7.91 30.46
N VAL A 7 -19.08 -6.88 30.77
CA VAL A 7 -17.75 -6.72 30.14
C VAL A 7 -16.76 -7.79 30.64
N THR A 8 -16.93 -8.28 31.88
CA THR A 8 -16.04 -9.30 32.45
C THR A 8 -16.41 -10.70 31.96
N GLU A 9 -17.70 -11.02 31.80
CA GLU A 9 -18.16 -12.30 31.25
C GLU A 9 -17.86 -12.45 29.74
N GLN A 10 -17.88 -11.36 28.96
CA GLN A 10 -17.38 -11.42 27.58
C GLN A 10 -15.87 -11.69 27.50
N CYS A 11 -15.07 -11.22 28.47
CA CYS A 11 -13.63 -11.50 28.50
C CYS A 11 -13.33 -12.97 28.85
N ILE A 12 -14.21 -13.63 29.61
CA ILE A 12 -14.11 -15.06 29.94
C ILE A 12 -14.56 -15.94 28.77
N VAL A 13 -15.62 -15.55 28.04
CA VAL A 13 -16.06 -16.29 26.83
C VAL A 13 -15.03 -16.18 25.69
N VAL A 14 -14.29 -15.07 25.57
CA VAL A 14 -13.19 -14.97 24.59
C VAL A 14 -12.03 -15.94 24.91
N LYS A 15 -11.94 -16.48 26.13
CA LYS A 15 -10.93 -17.47 26.52
C LYS A 15 -11.40 -18.92 26.48
N VAL A 16 -12.69 -19.18 26.27
CA VAL A 16 -13.27 -20.54 26.14
C VAL A 16 -13.66 -20.80 24.67
N ASN A 17 -12.69 -20.72 23.77
CA ASN A 17 -12.79 -21.34 22.42
C ASN A 17 -11.40 -21.71 21.88
N HIS A 18 -10.51 -22.13 22.78
CA HIS A 18 -9.17 -22.61 22.43
C HIS A 18 -9.17 -24.00 21.74
N GLU A 19 -10.32 -24.51 21.28
CA GLU A 19 -10.47 -25.84 20.67
C GLU A 19 -11.37 -25.90 19.42
N THR A 20 -11.43 -24.86 18.60
CA THR A 20 -11.79 -25.05 17.19
C THR A 20 -10.64 -24.52 16.35
N SER A 21 -10.01 -25.41 15.57
CA SER A 21 -9.06 -25.05 14.52
C SER A 21 -9.71 -24.08 13.53
N ALA A 22 -9.75 -22.79 13.86
CA ALA A 22 -10.01 -21.74 12.92
C ALA A 22 -8.77 -21.66 12.03
N ARG A 23 -8.78 -22.45 10.95
CA ARG A 23 -8.04 -22.12 9.73
C ARG A 23 -8.29 -20.62 9.52
N SER A 24 -7.29 -19.77 9.68
CA SER A 24 -7.40 -18.39 9.22
C SER A 24 -7.73 -18.53 7.73
N THR A 25 -8.98 -18.28 7.36
CA THR A 25 -9.39 -18.37 5.97
C THR A 25 -8.85 -17.11 5.32
N SER A 26 -7.57 -17.18 4.93
CA SER A 26 -6.96 -16.15 4.08
C SER A 26 -7.93 -15.83 2.96
N SER A 27 -8.13 -14.53 2.70
CA SER A 27 -8.98 -14.06 1.61
C SER A 27 -8.65 -14.82 0.32
N PRO A 28 -9.65 -15.24 -0.49
CA PRO A 28 -9.36 -15.93 -1.73
C PRO A 28 -8.51 -15.03 -2.65
N LEU A 29 -7.61 -15.64 -3.42
CA LEU A 29 -6.61 -14.93 -4.22
C LEU A 29 -7.21 -13.85 -5.14
N TRP A 30 -8.36 -14.12 -5.76
CA TRP A 30 -9.01 -13.14 -6.64
C TRP A 30 -9.43 -11.86 -5.88
N ARG A 31 -9.90 -11.99 -4.62
CA ARG A 31 -10.29 -10.85 -3.78
C ARG A 31 -9.07 -10.04 -3.36
N ARG A 32 -7.98 -10.72 -3.06
CA ARG A 32 -6.67 -10.12 -2.75
C ARG A 32 -6.12 -9.37 -3.96
N ALA A 33 -6.13 -9.98 -5.14
CA ALA A 33 -5.66 -9.38 -6.38
C ALA A 33 -6.49 -8.14 -6.77
N ILE A 34 -7.83 -8.17 -6.60
CA ILE A 34 -8.66 -6.97 -6.82
C ILE A 34 -8.31 -5.86 -5.83
N ALA A 35 -8.10 -6.18 -4.55
CA ALA A 35 -7.68 -5.21 -3.55
C ALA A 35 -6.32 -4.56 -3.90
N GLU A 36 -5.36 -5.34 -4.38
CA GLU A 36 -4.06 -4.83 -4.86
C GLU A 36 -4.20 -3.96 -6.11
N PHE A 37 -5.04 -4.37 -7.07
CA PHE A 37 -5.34 -3.58 -8.26
C PHE A 37 -5.97 -2.23 -7.91
N LEU A 38 -7.03 -2.25 -7.10
CA LEU A 38 -7.74 -1.04 -6.69
C LEU A 38 -6.87 -0.14 -5.82
N GLY A 39 -6.19 -0.72 -4.83
CA GLY A 39 -5.34 0.06 -3.95
C GLY A 39 -4.16 0.70 -4.68
N THR A 40 -3.50 -0.03 -5.59
CA THR A 40 -2.42 0.55 -6.42
C THR A 40 -2.96 1.61 -7.37
N GLY A 41 -4.11 1.37 -8.02
CA GLY A 41 -4.71 2.34 -8.93
C GLY A 41 -5.16 3.62 -8.23
N LEU A 42 -5.80 3.51 -7.06
CA LEU A 42 -6.18 4.66 -6.25
C LEU A 42 -4.95 5.41 -5.73
N LEU A 43 -3.91 4.69 -5.29
CA LEU A 43 -2.66 5.31 -4.85
C LEU A 43 -2.02 6.12 -5.97
N VAL A 44 -1.87 5.54 -7.17
CA VAL A 44 -1.30 6.26 -8.33
C VAL A 44 -2.20 7.43 -8.74
N THR A 45 -3.52 7.29 -8.64
CA THR A 45 -4.46 8.38 -8.92
C THR A 45 -4.22 9.56 -7.98
N VAL A 46 -4.03 9.30 -6.68
CA VAL A 46 -3.70 10.32 -5.68
C VAL A 46 -2.34 10.96 -5.98
N VAL A 47 -1.30 10.16 -6.23
CA VAL A 47 0.06 10.67 -6.49
C VAL A 47 0.09 11.58 -7.73
N VAL A 48 -0.44 11.10 -8.86
CA VAL A 48 -0.42 11.86 -10.11
C VAL A 48 -1.37 13.06 -10.04
N GLY A 49 -2.60 12.84 -9.56
CA GLY A 49 -3.62 13.88 -9.47
C GLY A 49 -3.22 15.02 -8.52
N SER A 50 -2.67 14.69 -7.35
CA SER A 50 -2.17 15.72 -6.43
C SER A 50 -0.93 16.44 -6.95
N GLY A 51 -0.07 15.77 -7.72
CA GLY A 51 1.03 16.43 -8.43
C GLY A 51 0.55 17.46 -9.45
N ILE A 52 -0.47 17.12 -10.24
CA ILE A 52 -1.09 18.05 -11.21
C ILE A 52 -1.77 19.21 -10.47
N ALA A 53 -2.57 18.91 -9.44
CA ALA A 53 -3.25 19.93 -8.65
C ALA A 53 -2.27 20.89 -7.97
N ALA A 54 -1.17 20.38 -7.42
CA ALA A 54 -0.14 21.19 -6.78
C ALA A 54 0.50 22.20 -7.75
N GLN A 55 0.80 21.76 -8.98
CA GLN A 55 1.30 22.65 -10.03
C GLN A 55 0.30 23.76 -10.41
N GLN A 56 -1.00 23.49 -10.32
CA GLN A 56 -2.04 24.48 -10.63
C GLN A 56 -2.28 25.46 -9.46
N LEU A 57 -2.20 24.98 -8.22
CA LEU A 57 -2.42 25.78 -7.02
C LEU A 57 -1.23 26.69 -6.70
N SER A 58 -0.02 26.19 -6.93
CA SER A 58 1.23 26.83 -6.50
C SER A 58 2.22 26.97 -7.68
N PRO A 59 1.84 27.59 -8.82
CA PRO A 59 2.60 27.51 -10.07
C PRO A 59 4.04 28.03 -9.99
N ASP A 60 4.28 29.02 -9.13
CA ASP A 60 5.58 29.68 -9.00
C ASP A 60 6.43 29.16 -7.82
N ASP A 61 5.93 28.19 -7.05
CA ASP A 61 6.63 27.64 -5.87
C ASP A 61 6.79 26.12 -5.94
N VAL A 62 7.94 25.68 -6.45
CA VAL A 62 8.29 24.25 -6.56
C VAL A 62 8.37 23.58 -5.19
N GLY A 63 8.82 24.30 -4.15
CA GLY A 63 8.95 23.74 -2.81
C GLY A 63 7.58 23.40 -2.22
N LEU A 64 6.62 24.31 -2.37
CA LEU A 64 5.25 24.12 -1.95
C LEU A 64 4.56 23.02 -2.77
N GLN A 65 4.78 22.96 -4.09
CA GLN A 65 4.24 21.90 -4.94
C GLN A 65 4.66 20.49 -4.47
N LEU A 66 5.96 20.33 -4.14
CA LEU A 66 6.50 19.05 -3.67
C LEU A 66 5.93 18.67 -2.29
N LEU A 67 5.75 19.66 -1.41
CA LEU A 67 5.16 19.44 -0.09
C LEU A 67 3.69 19.01 -0.18
N GLU A 68 2.88 19.70 -0.98
CA GLU A 68 1.47 19.39 -1.21
C GLU A 68 1.29 17.97 -1.76
N ASN A 69 2.03 17.62 -2.81
CA ASN A 69 2.00 16.29 -3.41
C ASN A 69 2.45 15.19 -2.42
N SER A 70 3.56 15.41 -1.72
CA SER A 70 4.09 14.42 -0.77
C SER A 70 3.13 14.19 0.40
N LEU A 71 2.50 15.24 0.91
CA LEU A 71 1.54 15.13 2.01
C LEU A 71 0.26 14.42 1.57
N ALA A 72 -0.31 14.79 0.41
CA ALA A 72 -1.48 14.13 -0.16
C ALA A 72 -1.21 12.64 -0.40
N THR A 73 -0.05 12.31 -0.95
CA THR A 73 0.39 10.93 -1.17
C THR A 73 0.51 10.15 0.14
N ALA A 74 1.16 10.71 1.16
CA ALA A 74 1.36 10.02 2.44
C ALA A 74 0.03 9.74 3.16
N LEU A 75 -0.87 10.73 3.19
CA LEU A 75 -2.21 10.58 3.79
C LEU A 75 -3.06 9.60 2.99
N GLY A 76 -3.07 9.71 1.66
CA GLY A 76 -3.79 8.81 0.77
C GLY A 76 -3.32 7.36 0.93
N LEU A 77 -2.01 7.13 0.92
CA LEU A 77 -1.43 5.81 1.16
C LEU A 77 -1.84 5.25 2.52
N THR A 78 -1.81 6.07 3.58
CA THR A 78 -2.21 5.66 4.93
C THR A 78 -3.66 5.17 4.94
N VAL A 79 -4.59 5.93 4.35
CA VAL A 79 -6.01 5.55 4.28
C VAL A 79 -6.18 4.26 3.48
N LEU A 80 -5.50 4.13 2.33
CA LEU A 80 -5.58 2.93 1.50
C LEU A 80 -5.05 1.69 2.23
N ILE A 81 -3.95 1.82 2.97
CA ILE A 81 -3.42 0.74 3.80
C ILE A 81 -4.48 0.32 4.81
N LEU A 82 -5.06 1.26 5.58
CA LEU A 82 -6.07 0.93 6.60
C LEU A 82 -7.29 0.19 6.02
N ILE A 83 -7.71 0.53 4.80
CA ILE A 83 -8.88 -0.08 4.14
C ILE A 83 -8.56 -1.48 3.60
N PHE A 84 -7.45 -1.64 2.88
CA PHE A 84 -7.17 -2.86 2.11
C PHE A 84 -6.24 -3.85 2.81
N GLN A 85 -5.59 -3.43 3.89
CA GLN A 85 -4.69 -4.30 4.65
C GLN A 85 -5.38 -5.58 5.13
N PRO A 86 -6.60 -5.57 5.69
CA PRO A 86 -7.28 -6.80 6.14
C PRO A 86 -7.61 -7.77 4.99
N VAL A 87 -7.63 -7.27 3.75
CA VAL A 87 -7.99 -8.06 2.58
C VAL A 87 -6.77 -8.69 1.92
N SER A 88 -5.74 -7.88 1.66
CA SER A 88 -4.60 -8.23 0.79
C SER A 88 -3.23 -8.12 1.45
N GLY A 89 -3.12 -7.51 2.62
CA GLY A 89 -1.85 -7.05 3.18
C GLY A 89 -1.45 -5.65 2.71
N ALA A 90 -2.16 -5.06 1.74
CA ALA A 90 -1.93 -3.71 1.21
C ALA A 90 -0.47 -3.49 0.76
N HIS A 91 0.03 -4.36 -0.12
CA HIS A 91 1.39 -4.24 -0.61
C HIS A 91 1.54 -3.07 -1.58
N PHE A 92 0.60 -2.94 -2.53
CA PHE A 92 0.51 -1.90 -3.55
C PHE A 92 1.81 -1.64 -4.34
N ASN A 93 2.73 -2.59 -4.29
CA ASN A 93 4.08 -2.43 -4.78
C ASN A 93 4.71 -3.82 -5.03
N PRO A 94 5.25 -4.06 -6.24
CA PRO A 94 5.94 -5.31 -6.57
C PRO A 94 7.12 -5.61 -5.66
N VAL A 95 7.91 -4.60 -5.30
CA VAL A 95 9.09 -4.75 -4.43
C VAL A 95 8.68 -5.14 -3.03
N VAL A 96 7.62 -4.53 -2.49
CA VAL A 96 7.09 -4.89 -1.15
C VAL A 96 6.59 -6.33 -1.15
N THR A 97 5.89 -6.74 -2.22
CA THR A 97 5.42 -8.13 -2.37
C THR A 97 6.58 -9.13 -2.42
N LEU A 98 7.67 -8.80 -3.12
CA LEU A 98 8.86 -9.65 -3.18
C LEU A 98 9.63 -9.65 -1.85
N ALA A 99 9.75 -8.49 -1.18
CA ALA A 99 10.41 -8.37 0.10
C ALA A 99 9.69 -9.20 1.18
N ASP A 100 8.35 -9.12 1.24
CA ASP A 100 7.53 -9.93 2.15
C ASP A 100 7.76 -11.44 1.92
N ARG A 101 7.83 -11.87 0.65
CA ARG A 101 8.17 -13.27 0.30
C ARG A 101 9.53 -13.71 0.81
N LEU A 102 10.54 -12.84 0.76
CA LEU A 102 11.90 -13.12 1.25
C LEU A 102 11.96 -13.15 2.79
N LEU A 103 11.09 -12.39 3.45
CA LEU A 103 11.07 -12.22 4.91
C LEU A 103 10.28 -13.29 5.68
N GLY A 104 9.55 -14.17 5.00
CA GLY A 104 9.04 -15.40 5.62
C GLY A 104 7.60 -15.77 5.30
N THR A 105 6.86 -14.98 4.51
CA THR A 105 5.53 -15.41 4.07
C THR A 105 5.62 -16.53 3.03
N ARG A 106 4.82 -17.59 3.23
CA ARG A 106 4.76 -18.74 2.31
C ARG A 106 3.81 -18.47 1.14
N HIS A 107 3.99 -17.34 0.46
CA HIS A 107 3.25 -17.09 -0.78
C HIS A 107 3.67 -18.08 -1.86
N ARG A 108 2.66 -18.70 -2.50
CA ARG A 108 2.89 -19.53 -3.69
C ARG A 108 3.36 -18.60 -4.82
N PRO A 109 4.21 -19.07 -5.75
CA PRO A 109 4.64 -18.26 -6.90
C PRO A 109 3.47 -17.66 -7.69
N THR A 110 2.36 -18.39 -7.80
CA THR A 110 1.14 -17.92 -8.48
C THR A 110 0.47 -16.74 -7.79
N GLU A 111 0.56 -16.63 -6.45
CA GLU A 111 0.01 -15.50 -5.70
C GLU A 111 0.84 -14.25 -5.93
N ILE A 112 2.16 -14.38 -5.96
CA ILE A 112 3.09 -13.28 -6.27
C ILE A 112 2.81 -12.76 -7.67
N THR A 113 2.75 -13.64 -8.67
CA THR A 113 2.46 -13.22 -10.05
C THR A 113 1.12 -12.51 -10.16
N ALA A 114 0.08 -12.99 -9.46
CA ALA A 114 -1.22 -12.34 -9.46
C ALA A 114 -1.17 -10.93 -8.84
N TYR A 115 -0.42 -10.75 -7.75
CA TYR A 115 -0.21 -9.45 -7.12
C TYR A 115 0.54 -8.49 -8.06
N LEU A 116 1.64 -8.94 -8.66
CA LEU A 116 2.45 -8.14 -9.58
C LEU A 116 1.63 -7.65 -10.77
N VAL A 117 0.86 -8.55 -11.41
CA VAL A 117 -0.01 -8.19 -12.55
C VAL A 117 -1.08 -7.20 -12.11
N ALA A 118 -1.72 -7.44 -10.96
CA ALA A 118 -2.72 -6.54 -10.41
C ALA A 118 -2.17 -5.14 -10.11
N GLN A 119 -0.98 -5.05 -9.48
CA GLN A 119 -0.32 -3.79 -9.16
C GLN A 119 0.09 -3.01 -10.41
N ILE A 120 0.67 -3.69 -11.41
CA ILE A 120 1.05 -3.06 -12.68
C ILE A 120 -0.19 -2.53 -13.42
N ALA A 121 -1.22 -3.37 -13.57
CA ALA A 121 -2.46 -2.98 -14.22
C ALA A 121 -3.16 -1.85 -13.47
N GLY A 122 -3.19 -1.91 -12.13
CA GLY A 122 -3.74 -0.87 -11.27
C GLY A 122 -2.99 0.44 -11.43
N GLY A 123 -1.66 0.42 -11.39
CA GLY A 123 -0.84 1.62 -11.56
C GLY A 123 -1.02 2.29 -12.92
N ILE A 124 -1.09 1.50 -14.00
CA ILE A 124 -1.41 2.02 -15.35
C ILE A 124 -2.81 2.66 -15.34
N GLY A 125 -3.82 1.95 -14.83
CA GLY A 125 -5.20 2.43 -14.76
C GLY A 125 -5.35 3.71 -13.94
N GLY A 126 -4.65 3.80 -12.81
CA GLY A 126 -4.64 4.97 -11.94
C GLY A 126 -4.01 6.20 -12.59
N ALA A 127 -2.89 6.02 -13.31
CA ALA A 127 -2.26 7.11 -14.05
C ALA A 127 -3.16 7.64 -15.18
N VAL A 128 -3.81 6.74 -15.93
CA VAL A 128 -4.78 7.11 -16.96
C VAL A 128 -5.96 7.85 -16.33
N LEU A 129 -6.53 7.35 -15.24
CA LEU A 129 -7.63 7.98 -14.54
C LEU A 129 -7.28 9.39 -14.05
N ALA A 130 -6.11 9.57 -13.42
CA ALA A 130 -5.66 10.88 -12.97
C ALA A 130 -5.54 11.88 -14.12
N ASN A 131 -4.92 11.47 -15.24
CA ASN A 131 -4.79 12.36 -16.39
C ASN A 131 -6.16 12.77 -16.95
N LEU A 132 -7.11 11.83 -17.03
CA LEU A 132 -8.48 12.14 -17.46
C LEU A 132 -9.22 13.07 -16.49
N MET A 133 -9.00 12.94 -15.17
CA MET A 133 -9.64 13.80 -14.16
C MET A 133 -9.23 15.27 -14.27
N PHE A 134 -8.05 15.55 -14.82
CA PHE A 134 -7.48 16.90 -14.94
C PHE A 134 -7.35 17.37 -16.40
N ASP A 135 -8.03 16.70 -17.34
CA ASP A 135 -7.92 16.96 -18.79
C ASP A 135 -6.47 17.03 -19.30
N ALA A 136 -5.58 16.26 -18.67
CA ALA A 136 -4.17 16.19 -19.02
C ALA A 136 -3.96 15.14 -20.14
N PRO A 137 -2.99 15.36 -21.05
CA PRO A 137 -2.71 14.40 -22.12
C PRO A 137 -2.29 13.03 -21.58
N THR A 138 -2.99 11.96 -21.99
CA THR A 138 -2.62 10.57 -21.73
C THR A 138 -1.54 10.10 -22.71
N THR A 139 -0.38 10.76 -22.69
CA THR A 139 0.77 10.43 -23.55
C THR A 139 1.79 9.57 -22.79
N ILE A 140 2.47 8.67 -23.50
CA ILE A 140 3.62 7.93 -22.95
C ILE A 140 4.70 8.94 -22.56
N ALA A 141 5.18 8.86 -21.31
CA ALA A 141 6.22 9.75 -20.83
C ALA A 141 7.47 9.64 -21.72
N THR A 142 7.83 10.74 -22.39
CA THR A 142 9.03 10.86 -23.23
C THR A 142 10.22 11.46 -22.47
N THR A 143 10.04 11.74 -21.17
CA THR A 143 11.10 12.30 -20.33
C THR A 143 12.19 11.26 -20.10
N ASP A 144 13.42 11.60 -20.50
CA ASP A 144 14.60 10.78 -20.21
C ASP A 144 14.92 10.86 -18.71
N ARG A 145 14.45 9.87 -17.95
CA ARG A 145 14.64 9.78 -16.49
C ARG A 145 15.86 8.94 -16.12
N PHE A 146 16.61 8.44 -17.09
CA PHE A 146 17.74 7.56 -16.85
C PHE A 146 19.02 8.37 -16.62
N SER A 147 19.39 8.58 -15.37
CA SER A 147 20.68 9.15 -14.98
C SER A 147 21.30 8.32 -13.87
N ALA A 148 22.64 8.34 -13.76
CA ALA A 148 23.35 7.66 -12.67
C ALA A 148 22.89 8.16 -11.28
N GLY A 149 22.56 9.46 -11.18
CA GLY A 149 22.02 10.05 -9.95
C GLY A 149 20.62 9.53 -9.60
N HIS A 150 19.73 9.38 -10.60
CA HIS A 150 18.40 8.78 -10.38
C HIS A 150 18.49 7.31 -9.98
N LEU A 151 19.40 6.53 -10.58
CA LEU A 151 19.61 5.13 -10.21
C LEU A 151 20.09 4.98 -8.76
N LEU A 152 21.03 5.83 -8.32
CA LEU A 152 21.47 5.86 -6.93
C LEU A 152 20.31 6.24 -5.99
N GLY A 153 19.51 7.23 -6.38
CA GLY A 153 18.30 7.63 -5.65
C GLY A 153 17.31 6.47 -5.49
N ASP A 154 17.01 5.75 -6.56
CA ASP A 154 16.10 4.60 -6.56
C ASP A 154 16.59 3.48 -5.65
N VAL A 155 17.90 3.16 -5.70
CA VAL A 155 18.50 2.15 -4.83
C VAL A 155 18.39 2.57 -3.36
N VAL A 156 18.73 3.81 -3.03
CA VAL A 156 18.68 4.32 -1.65
C VAL A 156 17.25 4.39 -1.13
N ALA A 157 16.31 4.90 -1.92
CA ALA A 157 14.89 4.99 -1.54
C ALA A 157 14.28 3.61 -1.30
N THR A 158 14.55 2.66 -2.21
CA THR A 158 14.02 1.29 -2.11
C THR A 158 14.67 0.54 -0.95
N ALA A 159 15.98 0.66 -0.76
CA ALA A 159 16.68 0.07 0.38
C ALA A 159 16.18 0.64 1.70
N GLY A 160 15.99 1.96 1.78
CA GLY A 160 15.43 2.64 2.95
C GLY A 160 14.02 2.14 3.29
N LEU A 161 13.14 2.03 2.29
CA LEU A 161 11.78 1.50 2.48
C LEU A 161 11.79 0.05 2.97
N VAL A 162 12.59 -0.82 2.35
CA VAL A 162 12.70 -2.23 2.73
C VAL A 162 13.29 -2.37 4.14
N LEU A 163 14.33 -1.61 4.47
CA LEU A 163 14.92 -1.58 5.80
C LEU A 163 13.93 -1.07 6.86
N LEU A 164 13.11 -0.09 6.53
CA LEU A 164 12.06 0.42 7.42
C LEU A 164 10.99 -0.64 7.68
N ILE A 165 10.45 -1.27 6.63
CA ILE A 165 9.48 -2.37 6.75
C ILE A 165 10.06 -3.48 7.64
N PHE A 166 11.32 -3.84 7.40
CA PHE A 166 12.02 -4.85 8.19
C PHE A 166 12.25 -4.45 9.65
N ALA A 167 12.69 -3.23 9.91
CA ALA A 167 12.90 -2.72 11.26
C ALA A 167 11.60 -2.71 12.06
N LEU A 168 10.48 -2.35 11.42
CA LEU A 168 9.15 -2.39 12.01
C LEU A 168 8.69 -3.84 12.28
N ALA A 169 8.92 -4.76 11.35
CA ALA A 169 8.61 -6.18 11.54
C ALA A 169 9.46 -6.82 12.68
N ARG A 170 10.74 -6.42 12.82
CA ARG A 170 11.66 -6.98 13.84
C ARG A 170 11.50 -6.41 15.24
N THR A 171 10.98 -5.19 15.40
CA THR A 171 10.86 -4.56 16.73
C THR A 171 9.71 -5.11 17.59
N GLY A 172 9.05 -6.20 17.18
CA GLY A 172 7.93 -6.78 17.93
C GLY A 172 6.71 -5.85 18.02
N ARG A 173 6.72 -4.75 17.26
CA ARG A 173 5.58 -3.85 17.05
C ARG A 173 4.69 -4.40 15.93
N SER A 174 4.47 -5.70 15.89
CA SER A 174 3.45 -6.36 15.05
C SER A 174 2.00 -5.99 15.42
N ALA A 175 1.83 -5.07 16.36
CA ALA A 175 0.59 -4.34 16.60
C ALA A 175 0.48 -3.03 15.77
N LEU A 176 1.61 -2.50 15.27
CA LEU A 176 1.70 -1.35 14.37
C LEU A 176 2.04 -1.76 12.93
N VAL A 177 2.65 -2.95 12.74
CA VAL A 177 2.65 -3.68 11.47
C VAL A 177 1.50 -4.64 11.52
N ALA A 178 0.54 -4.47 10.63
CA ALA A 178 -0.61 -5.35 10.47
C ALA A 178 -0.28 -6.85 10.61
N PRO A 179 -1.01 -7.60 11.45
CA PRO A 179 -0.77 -9.02 11.66
C PRO A 179 -1.08 -9.82 10.39
N ALA A 180 -0.13 -10.68 10.00
CA ALA A 180 -0.22 -11.64 8.90
C ALA A 180 -0.93 -12.94 9.29
#